data_AF-T2KHQ0-F1
#
_entry.id   AF-T2KHQ0-F1
#
_cell.length_a   1.000
_cell.length_b   1.000
_cell.length_c   1.000
_cell.angle_alpha   90.00
_cell.angle_beta   90.00
_cell.angle_gamma   90.00
#
_symmetry.space_group_name_H-M   'P 1'
#
loop_
_entity.id
_entity.type
_entity.pdbx_description
1 polymer ?
#
loop_
_entity_poly.entity_id
_entity_poly.type
_entity_poly.pdbx_seq_one_letter_code
_entity_poly.pdbx_strand_id
1 'polypeptide(L)'
;MFSKLYTWVKYPTQKQVILLTAVWLVGSLLLIISLTDVFKVSLFQKSNAVITFLNLYLFLNLCRVYRNYYIINKQSKLKKS
;
A
#
# COMPACT_ATOMS: atom_id res chain seq x y z
N MET A 1 -2.33 9.58 21.00
CA MET A 1 -3.13 8.98 19.89
C MET A 1 -2.27 8.23 18.84
N PHE A 2 -0.98 8.54 18.68
CA PHE A 2 -0.06 7.88 17.72
C PHE A 2 0.25 6.38 18.00
N SER A 3 0.00 5.88 19.21
CA SER A 3 0.29 4.48 19.57
C SER A 3 -0.52 3.47 18.76
N LYS A 4 -1.79 3.75 18.47
CA LYS A 4 -2.64 2.86 17.66
C LYS A 4 -2.12 2.69 16.23
N LEU A 5 -1.69 3.77 15.58
CA LEU A 5 -1.15 3.72 14.21
C LEU A 5 0.11 2.86 14.12
N TYR A 6 1.01 3.00 15.10
CA TYR A 6 2.23 2.17 15.16
C TYR A 6 1.90 0.68 15.36
N THR A 7 0.95 0.36 16.23
CA THR A 7 0.50 -1.01 16.46
C THR A 7 -0.13 -1.61 15.19
N TRP A 8 -0.85 -0.83 14.39
CA TRP A 8 -1.52 -1.33 13.19
C TRP A 8 -0.55 -1.66 12.06
N VAL A 9 0.51 -0.88 11.90
CA VAL A 9 1.56 -1.17 10.90
C VAL A 9 2.42 -2.35 11.33
N LYS A 10 2.66 -2.51 12.64
CA LYS A 10 3.50 -3.58 13.18
C LYS A 10 2.76 -4.91 13.36
N TYR A 11 1.46 -4.86 13.68
CA TYR A 11 0.58 -6.03 13.88
C TYR A 11 -0.73 -5.87 13.09
N PRO A 12 -0.66 -5.85 11.76
CA PRO A 12 -1.85 -5.69 10.94
C PRO A 12 -2.73 -6.96 10.99
N THR A 13 -4.04 -6.77 11.07
CA THR A 13 -5.02 -7.86 10.90
C THR A 13 -5.27 -8.14 9.42
N GLN A 14 -5.71 -9.35 9.08
CA GLN A 14 -5.98 -9.74 7.68
C GLN A 14 -6.95 -8.78 6.98
N LYS A 15 -8.01 -8.36 7.68
CA LYS A 15 -9.01 -7.41 7.15
C LYS A 15 -8.40 -6.05 6.83
N GLN A 16 -7.49 -5.55 7.69
CA GLN A 16 -6.80 -4.28 7.47
C GLN A 16 -5.85 -4.35 6.28
N VAL A 17 -5.14 -5.46 6.08
CA VAL A 17 -4.27 -5.65 4.90
C VAL A 17 -5.10 -5.65 3.62
N ILE A 18 -6.21 -6.40 3.59
CA ILE A 18 -7.09 -6.46 2.42
C ILE A 18 -7.68 -5.08 2.10
N LEU A 19 -8.16 -4.37 3.12
CA LEU A 19 -8.75 -3.04 2.94
C LEU A 19 -7.72 -2.02 2.46
N LEU A 20 -6.51 -2.04 3.03
CA LEU A 20 -5.42 -1.16 2.61
C LEU A 20 -4.99 -1.43 1.16
N THR A 21 -4.88 -2.71 0.78
CA THR A 21 -4.58 -3.11 -0.60
C THR A 21 -5.69 -2.67 -1.55
N ALA A 22 -6.96 -2.87 -1.20
CA ALA A 22 -8.09 -2.46 -2.03
C ALA A 22 -8.14 -0.94 -2.24
N VAL A 23 -7.94 -0.17 -1.16
CA VAL A 23 -7.87 1.30 -1.24
C VAL A 23 -6.68 1.76 -2.08
N TRP A 24 -5.52 1.14 -1.92
CA TRP A 24 -4.34 1.46 -2.73
C TRP A 24 -4.57 1.16 -4.22
N LEU A 25 -5.24 0.04 -4.53
CA LEU A 25 -5.54 -0.36 -5.90
C LEU A 25 -6.50 0.63 -6.57
N VAL A 26 -7.64 0.92 -5.92
CA VAL A 26 -8.64 1.86 -6.42
C VAL A 26 -8.05 3.27 -6.54
N GLY A 27 -7.33 3.73 -5.51
CA GLY A 27 -6.69 5.03 -5.50
C GLY A 27 -5.64 5.18 -6.60
N SER A 28 -4.80 4.17 -6.81
CA SER A 28 -3.80 4.18 -7.89
C SER A 28 -4.47 4.20 -9.27
N LEU A 29 -5.54 3.44 -9.47
CA LEU A 29 -6.29 3.39 -10.72
C LEU A 29 -6.93 4.75 -11.04
N LEU A 30 -7.62 5.35 -10.08
CA LEU A 30 -8.20 6.70 -10.21
C LEU A 30 -7.13 7.74 -10.53
N LEU A 31 -5.99 7.65 -9.87
CA LEU A 31 -4.89 8.60 -10.02
C LEU A 31 -4.20 8.46 -11.39
N ILE A 32 -4.06 7.25 -11.91
CA ILE A 32 -3.60 7.03 -13.30
C ILE A 32 -4.62 7.61 -14.29
N ILE A 33 -5.92 7.35 -14.10
CA ILE A 33 -7.00 7.90 -14.94
C ILE A 33 -7.08 9.43 -14.86
N SER A 34 -6.79 10.02 -13.70
CA SER A 34 -6.83 11.47 -13.52
C SER A 34 -5.62 12.18 -14.14
N LEU A 35 -4.45 11.52 -14.17
CA LEU A 35 -3.22 12.12 -14.71
C LEU A 35 -3.04 11.89 -16.19
N THR A 36 -3.42 10.70 -16.63
CA THR A 36 -3.49 10.40 -18.04
C THR A 36 -4.88 10.83 -18.46
N ASP A 37 -4.98 11.91 -19.23
CA ASP A 37 -6.24 12.32 -19.87
C ASP A 37 -6.66 11.21 -20.86
N VAL A 38 -7.13 10.09 -20.30
CA VAL A 38 -7.26 8.76 -20.91
C VAL A 38 -6.04 8.37 -21.77
N PHE A 39 -4.89 8.12 -21.13
CA PHE A 39 -3.64 7.67 -21.79
C PHE A 39 -2.97 8.65 -22.77
N LYS A 40 -3.38 9.92 -22.86
CA LYS A 40 -2.74 10.91 -23.76
C LYS A 40 -1.41 11.48 -23.24
N VAL A 41 -1.18 11.43 -21.93
CA VAL A 41 -0.02 12.04 -21.26
C VAL A 41 0.86 10.93 -20.68
N SER A 42 2.17 10.98 -20.90
CA SER A 42 3.09 9.97 -20.37
C SER A 42 3.21 10.08 -18.84
N LEU A 43 3.07 8.94 -18.15
CA LEU A 43 3.24 8.85 -16.68
C LEU A 43 4.67 9.16 -16.21
N PHE A 44 5.64 9.17 -17.14
CA PHE A 44 7.05 9.49 -16.87
C PHE A 44 7.42 10.94 -17.22
N GLN A 45 6.45 11.77 -17.59
CA GLN A 45 6.70 13.18 -17.85
C GLN A 45 7.05 13.90 -16.54
N LYS A 46 8.06 14.78 -16.54
CA LYS A 46 8.54 15.50 -15.34
C LYS A 46 7.42 16.18 -14.54
N SER A 47 6.35 16.62 -15.21
CA SER A 47 5.16 17.21 -14.59
C SER A 47 4.45 16.26 -13.60
N ASN A 48 4.53 14.95 -13.82
CA ASN A 48 3.83 13.92 -13.03
C ASN A 48 4.77 13.18 -12.07
N ALA A 49 6.06 13.54 -12.03
CA ALA A 49 7.07 12.86 -11.24
C ALA A 49 6.73 12.82 -9.74
N VAL A 50 6.18 13.91 -9.19
CA VAL A 50 5.75 14.00 -7.79
C VAL A 50 4.73 12.92 -7.45
N ILE A 51 3.79 12.67 -8.37
CA ILE A 51 2.70 11.73 -8.15
C ILE A 51 3.20 10.28 -8.32
N THR A 52 4.10 10.05 -9.28
CA THR A 52 4.80 8.76 -9.42
C THR A 52 5.61 8.43 -8.16
N PHE A 53 6.33 9.41 -7.60
CA PHE A 53 7.05 9.26 -6.33
C PHE A 53 6.11 9.00 -5.15
N LEU A 54 4.98 9.71 -5.07
CA LEU A 54 3.97 9.49 -4.03
C LEU A 54 3.41 8.07 -4.10
N ASN A 55 3.08 7.60 -5.30
CA ASN A 55 2.53 6.27 -5.50
C ASN A 55 3.57 5.18 -5.16
N LEU A 56 4.84 5.37 -5.56
CA LEU A 56 5.94 4.50 -5.17
C LEU A 56 6.13 4.44 -3.65
N TYR A 57 6.06 5.58 -2.96
CA TYR A 57 6.15 5.63 -1.51
C TYR A 57 4.99 4.90 -0.82
N LEU A 58 3.76 5.07 -1.32
CA LEU A 58 2.59 4.31 -0.87
C LEU A 58 2.77 2.81 -1.07
N PHE A 59 3.30 2.39 -2.22
CA PHE A 59 3.57 1.00 -2.52
C PHE A 59 4.60 0.39 -1.56
N LEU A 60 5.71 1.09 -1.28
CA LEU A 60 6.72 0.64 -0.32
C LEU A 60 6.14 0.43 1.09
N ASN A 61 5.26 1.33 1.54
CA ASN A 61 4.57 1.19 2.82
C ASN A 61 3.61 -0.01 2.81
N LEU A 62 2.88 -0.23 1.72
CA LEU A 62 2.01 -1.41 1.55
C LEU A 62 2.82 -2.70 1.65
N CYS A 63 3.97 -2.79 0.95
CA CYS A 63 4.88 -3.93 1.04
C CYS A 63 5.38 -4.18 2.46
N ARG A 64 5.66 -3.11 3.23
CA ARG A 64 6.09 -3.22 4.63
C ARG A 64 5.00 -3.81 5.52
N VAL A 65 3.75 -3.35 5.36
CA VAL A 65 2.58 -3.89 6.07
C VAL A 65 2.33 -5.35 5.69
N TYR A 66 2.41 -5.68 4.41
CA TYR A 66 2.23 -7.05 3.92
C TYR A 66 3.30 -8.01 4.45
N ARG A 67 4.58 -7.59 4.45
CA ARG A 67 5.67 -8.36 5.05
C ARG A 67 5.44 -8.63 6.53
N ASN A 68 5.03 -7.61 7.29
CA ASN A 68 4.73 -7.77 8.72
C ASN A 68 3.59 -8.78 8.95
N TYR A 69 2.52 -8.70 8.15
CA TYR A 69 1.44 -9.68 8.19
C TYR A 69 1.93 -11.11 7.92
N TYR A 70 2.74 -11.30 6.88
CA TYR A 70 3.27 -12.61 6.53
C TYR A 70 4.16 -13.22 7.64
N ILE A 71 5.02 -12.40 8.25
CA ILE A 71 5.89 -12.82 9.36
C ILE A 71 5.03 -13.27 10.56
N ILE A 72 4.01 -12.49 10.94
CA ILE A 72 3.11 -12.83 12.07
C ILE A 72 2.34 -14.12 11.79
N ASN A 73 1.79 -14.26 10.58
CA ASN A 73 1.03 -15.45 10.20
C ASN A 73 1.92 -16.70 10.23
N LYS A 74 3.17 -16.60 9.74
CA LYS A 74 4.15 -17.69 9.82
C LYS A 74 4.44 -18.09 11.27
N GLN A 75 4.63 -17.13 12.17
CA GLN A 75 4.86 -17.43 13.60
C GLN A 75 3.65 -18.05 14.30
N SER A 76 2.42 -17.64 13.94
CA SER A 76 1.21 -18.25 14.49
C SER A 76 1.02 -19.71 14.09
N LYS A 77 1.49 -20.10 12.89
CA LYS A 77 1.48 -21.49 12.42
C LYS A 77 2.53 -22.35 13.12
N LEU A 78 3.73 -21.81 13.35
CA LEU A 78 4.81 -22.52 14.05
C LEU A 78 4.49 -22.79 15.52
N LYS A 79 3.68 -21.96 16.18
CA LYS A 79 3.27 -22.14 17.58
C LYS A 79 2.15 -23.17 17.78
N LYS A 80 1.56 -23.66 16.68
CA LYS A 80 0.46 -24.65 16.66
C LYS A 80 0.90 -26.03 16.16
N SER A 81 2.16 -26.18 15.75
CA SER A 81 2.80 -27.45 15.38
C SER A 81 3.62 -27.96 16.54
#